data_AF-A0AAN8S848-F1
#
_entry.id   AF-A0AAN8S848-F1
#
_cell.length_a   1.000
_cell.length_b   1.000
_cell.length_c   1.000
_cell.angle_alpha   90.00
_cell.angle_beta   90.00
_cell.angle_gamma   90.00
#
_symmetry.space_group_name_H-M   'P 1'
#
loop_
_entity.id
_entity.type
_entity.pdbx_description
1 polymer ?
#
loop_
_entity_poly.entity_id
_entity_poly.type
_entity_poly.pdbx_seq_one_letter_code
_entity_poly.pdbx_strand_id
1 'polypeptide(L)'
;METSGEVRWKERYELQLKLSEISSYLLLFDKVSIIFLLCKSSEMGLDMISSILKEDNVKERNNLFFRLLLEEKLFTVDSWQEKLLEVLAITQNYKSTTYLGYNKDQIKEKYQPKNDFKVFTVSAVRKVLYNLCESLTADETKKLVSMMNNKGCISIEECDKDCLQYLEYNLLFWSKKGIINLDESRNINLEALISSLISLKYNSFVESLELVVEKMNCHLLRQKFNEELQSKVQEFEYYPVFAERNMGYCVIINEKVFTNPMLTTRWGTGHDVARIKEVFTALGFDVRVHSDLTFDGLIEKLEFYGRSIHPEHSAFVLIILSHGSENIIYTSDSQAVDISTIEMAFQAEICPILIGKPKIFIVQACQGDRWQKLFVKSKERDDTFCDSTTVSMDKQQFLTTGPQRGDSMIAWSTVQGFASFRDRHNGSWYIQELCNELWKFGDVMDLTEILTRVNNNLRNKIYNDQFMVPSVLMSFRAKLKFPYLRENEEKGRRSLLERLIFEKLFREFLEENAANIEIKNYQVKHR
;
A
#
# COMPACT_ATOMS: atom_id res chain seq x y z
N MET A 1 27.86 -26.32 19.16
CA MET A 1 27.06 -25.19 19.66
C MET A 1 28.02 -24.26 20.39
N GLU A 2 28.84 -23.50 19.65
CA GLU A 2 29.50 -22.33 20.22
C GLU A 2 28.40 -21.30 20.49
N THR A 3 28.31 -20.86 21.74
CA THR A 3 27.22 -19.97 22.17
C THR A 3 27.38 -18.61 21.49
N SER A 4 26.28 -17.99 21.08
CA SER A 4 26.25 -16.68 20.39
C SER A 4 27.00 -15.55 21.13
N GLY A 5 27.34 -15.74 22.40
CA GLY A 5 28.19 -14.85 23.19
C GLY A 5 29.69 -14.94 22.87
N GLU A 6 30.23 -16.13 22.56
CA GLU A 6 31.67 -16.31 22.26
C GLU A 6 32.06 -15.70 20.92
N VAL A 7 31.19 -15.82 19.91
CA VAL A 7 31.37 -15.22 18.58
C VAL A 7 31.39 -13.68 18.70
N ARG A 8 30.44 -13.10 19.44
CA ARG A 8 30.35 -11.64 19.67
C ARG A 8 31.54 -11.07 20.44
N TRP A 9 32.15 -11.84 21.34
CA TRP A 9 33.34 -11.40 22.06
C TRP A 9 34.57 -11.37 21.15
N LYS A 10 34.78 -12.40 20.33
CA LYS A 10 35.90 -12.48 19.37
C LYS A 10 35.86 -11.32 18.37
N GLU A 11 34.69 -11.01 17.81
CA GLU A 11 34.52 -9.91 16.85
C GLU A 11 34.79 -8.52 17.46
N ARG A 12 34.39 -8.30 18.72
CA ARG A 12 34.68 -7.05 19.43
C ARG A 12 36.18 -6.90 19.72
N TYR A 13 36.84 -7.97 20.12
CA TYR A 13 38.28 -7.96 20.36
C TYR A 13 39.06 -7.68 19.07
N GLU A 14 38.63 -8.28 17.95
CA GLU A 14 39.22 -8.05 16.63
C GLU A 14 39.06 -6.60 16.17
N LEU A 15 37.87 -6.00 16.34
CA LEU A 15 37.63 -4.58 16.06
C LEU A 15 38.57 -3.68 16.86
N GLN A 16 38.73 -3.94 18.17
CA GLN A 16 39.60 -3.16 19.04
C GLN A 16 41.06 -3.20 18.57
N LEU A 17 41.56 -4.39 18.26
CA LEU A 17 42.95 -4.59 17.83
C LEU A 17 43.22 -3.88 16.49
N LYS A 18 42.31 -4.02 15.53
CA LYS A 18 42.44 -3.38 14.20
C LYS A 18 42.33 -1.85 14.27
N LEU A 19 41.38 -1.30 15.03
CA LEU A 19 41.24 0.15 15.17
C LEU A 19 42.45 0.78 15.87
N SER A 20 43.02 0.11 16.89
CA SER A 20 44.23 0.57 17.56
C SER A 20 45.38 0.72 16.58
N GLU A 21 45.64 -0.30 15.75
CA GLU A 21 46.72 -0.25 14.77
C GLU A 21 46.45 0.83 13.70
N ILE A 22 45.23 0.91 13.17
CA ILE A 22 44.86 1.92 12.18
C ILE A 22 45.04 3.34 12.72
N SER A 23 44.70 3.58 13.99
CA SER A 23 44.83 4.90 14.62
C SER A 23 46.27 5.45 14.60
N SER A 24 47.26 4.55 14.58
CA SER A 24 48.68 4.91 14.51
C SER A 24 49.11 5.41 13.12
N TYR A 25 48.41 4.99 12.06
CA TYR A 25 48.69 5.39 10.68
C TYR A 25 47.98 6.67 10.24
N LEU A 26 46.98 7.12 11.01
CA LEU A 26 46.16 8.29 10.67
C LEU A 26 46.81 9.59 11.15
N LEU A 27 46.87 10.60 10.26
CA LEU A 27 47.27 11.95 10.63
C LEU A 27 46.16 12.63 11.43
N LEU A 28 46.47 13.80 12.00
CA LEU A 28 45.49 14.58 12.76
C LEU A 28 44.30 15.01 11.90
N PHE A 29 44.56 15.46 10.66
CA PHE A 29 43.51 15.83 9.71
C PHE A 29 42.60 14.63 9.39
N ASP A 30 43.19 13.45 9.14
CA ASP A 30 42.41 12.23 8.90
C ASP A 30 41.49 11.90 10.08
N LYS A 31 41.97 12.04 11.32
CA LYS A 31 41.16 11.79 12.52
C LYS A 31 39.96 12.73 12.59
N VAL A 32 40.16 14.01 12.30
CA VAL A 32 39.07 15.01 12.27
C VAL A 32 38.04 14.66 11.21
N SER A 33 38.47 14.35 9.99
CA SER A 33 37.58 13.98 8.89
C SER A 33 36.83 12.66 9.17
N ILE A 34 37.50 11.67 9.78
CA ILE A 34 36.88 10.41 10.21
C ILE A 34 35.79 10.67 11.26
N ILE A 35 36.05 11.53 12.25
CA ILE A 35 35.04 11.88 13.26
C ILE A 35 33.85 12.58 12.59
N PHE A 36 34.10 13.53 11.70
CA PHE A 36 33.05 14.21 10.96
C PHE A 36 32.16 13.24 10.19
N LEU A 37 32.76 12.30 9.44
CA LEU A 37 32.02 11.31 8.67
C LEU A 37 31.23 10.33 9.56
N LEU A 38 31.71 10.02 10.77
CA LEU A 38 31.12 9.01 11.65
C LEU A 38 30.17 9.52 12.73
N CYS A 39 30.31 10.76 13.21
CA CYS A 39 29.64 11.24 14.42
C CYS A 39 28.10 11.14 14.33
N LYS A 40 27.40 10.84 15.43
CA LYS A 40 25.93 10.71 15.39
C LYS A 40 25.23 12.07 15.51
N SER A 41 25.83 12.99 16.25
CA SER A 41 25.34 14.36 16.41
C SER A 41 26.49 15.36 16.26
N SER A 42 26.14 16.60 15.92
CA SER A 42 27.14 17.68 15.80
C SER A 42 27.84 17.96 17.12
N GLU A 43 27.14 17.87 18.25
CA GLU A 43 27.71 18.06 19.59
C GLU A 43 28.78 17.01 19.91
N MET A 44 28.46 15.73 19.70
CA MET A 44 29.40 14.63 19.87
C MET A 44 30.66 14.82 19.03
N GLY A 45 30.49 15.16 17.75
CA GLY A 45 31.63 15.39 16.85
C GLY A 45 32.51 16.55 17.31
N LEU A 46 31.91 17.65 17.77
CA LEU A 46 32.64 18.80 18.31
C LEU A 46 33.44 18.43 19.56
N ASP A 47 32.82 17.75 20.51
CA ASP A 47 33.46 17.36 21.77
C ASP A 47 34.63 16.39 21.54
N MET A 48 34.45 15.43 20.62
CA MET A 48 35.51 14.50 20.21
C MET A 48 36.68 15.24 19.55
N ILE A 49 36.41 16.11 18.58
CA ILE A 49 37.44 16.87 17.86
C ILE A 49 38.19 17.78 18.82
N SER A 50 37.48 18.56 19.65
CA SER A 50 38.09 19.46 20.63
C SER A 50 38.94 18.70 21.66
N SER A 51 38.53 17.51 22.09
CA SER A 51 39.31 16.69 23.02
C SER A 51 40.61 16.19 22.40
N ILE A 52 40.57 15.77 21.13
CA ILE A 52 41.74 15.26 20.40
C ILE A 52 42.72 16.37 20.05
N LEU A 53 42.23 17.57 19.73
CA LEU A 53 43.07 18.72 19.39
C LEU A 53 43.81 19.29 20.60
N LYS A 54 43.23 19.19 21.81
CA LYS A 54 43.86 19.64 23.07
C LYS A 54 44.96 18.73 23.61
N GLU A 55 45.03 17.47 23.14
CA GLU A 55 46.03 16.52 23.61
C GLU A 55 47.32 16.65 22.79
N ASP A 56 48.38 17.22 23.36
CA ASP A 56 49.66 17.44 22.66
C ASP A 56 50.44 16.16 22.39
N ASN A 57 50.28 15.13 23.23
CA ASN A 57 51.03 13.89 23.07
C ASN A 57 50.41 13.00 21.99
N VAL A 58 51.18 12.70 20.93
CA VAL A 58 50.73 11.89 19.79
C VAL A 58 50.22 10.51 20.21
N LYS A 59 50.87 9.86 21.18
CA LYS A 59 50.50 8.51 21.62
C LYS A 59 49.19 8.55 22.42
N GLU A 60 49.07 9.49 23.34
CA GLU A 60 47.83 9.66 24.13
C GLU A 60 46.68 10.12 23.24
N ARG A 61 46.93 10.96 22.25
CA ARG A 61 45.95 11.38 21.25
C ARG A 61 45.41 10.19 20.43
N ASN A 62 46.27 9.26 20.03
CA ASN A 62 45.85 8.05 19.31
C ASN A 62 44.98 7.16 20.19
N ASN A 63 45.41 6.95 21.45
CA ASN A 63 44.64 6.19 22.43
C ASN A 63 43.27 6.84 22.69
N LEU A 64 43.24 8.17 22.82
CA LEU A 64 42.04 8.95 23.03
C LEU A 64 41.08 8.85 21.84
N PHE A 65 41.58 9.03 20.61
CA PHE A 65 40.77 8.86 19.39
C PHE A 65 40.13 7.48 19.32
N PHE A 66 40.93 6.43 19.52
CA PHE A 66 40.44 5.05 19.55
C PHE A 66 39.37 4.84 20.62
N ARG A 67 39.62 5.32 21.84
CA ARG A 67 38.70 5.19 22.97
C ARG A 67 37.36 5.87 22.70
N LEU A 68 37.39 7.10 22.19
CA LEU A 68 36.18 7.85 21.84
C LEU A 68 35.34 7.14 20.76
N LEU A 69 35.99 6.55 19.73
CA LEU A 69 35.27 5.80 18.70
C LEU A 69 34.49 4.60 19.26
N LEU A 70 35.02 3.95 20.29
CA LEU A 70 34.39 2.80 20.95
C LEU A 70 33.32 3.21 21.97
N GLU A 71 33.60 4.21 22.80
CA GLU A 71 32.68 4.73 23.81
C GLU A 71 31.38 5.22 23.17
N GLU A 72 31.48 5.93 22.05
CA GLU A 72 30.33 6.46 21.30
C GLU A 72 29.57 5.42 20.46
N LYS A 73 30.02 4.15 20.50
CA LYS A 73 29.41 3.01 19.78
C LYS A 73 29.18 3.36 18.31
N LEU A 74 30.18 3.94 17.63
CA LEU A 74 30.07 4.37 16.24
C LEU A 74 30.03 3.19 15.26
N PHE A 75 30.44 2.02 15.73
CA PHE A 75 30.46 0.75 15.01
C PHE A 75 29.51 -0.26 15.67
N THR A 76 28.68 -0.92 14.86
CA THR A 76 27.85 -2.08 15.26
C THR A 76 28.63 -3.37 15.01
N VAL A 77 28.38 -4.41 15.83
CA VAL A 77 29.14 -5.68 15.75
C VAL A 77 29.01 -6.33 14.37
N ASP A 78 27.84 -6.21 13.74
CA ASP A 78 27.54 -6.92 12.49
C ASP A 78 27.98 -6.16 11.23
N SER A 79 28.34 -4.87 11.31
CA SER A 79 28.64 -4.06 10.12
C SER A 79 29.83 -3.09 10.26
N TRP A 80 30.66 -3.25 11.31
CA TRP A 80 31.78 -2.35 11.55
C TRP A 80 32.82 -2.35 10.42
N GLN A 81 33.05 -3.50 9.78
CA GLN A 81 34.05 -3.66 8.72
C GLN A 81 33.68 -2.82 7.50
N GLU A 82 32.43 -2.92 7.04
CA GLU A 82 31.96 -2.16 5.88
C GLU A 82 32.02 -0.66 6.14
N LYS A 83 31.58 -0.23 7.33
CA LYS A 83 31.59 1.17 7.73
C LYS A 83 32.99 1.75 7.86
N LEU A 84 33.90 1.00 8.47
CA LEU A 84 35.30 1.42 8.60
C LEU A 84 35.98 1.50 7.22
N LEU A 85 35.76 0.51 6.35
CA LEU A 85 36.33 0.49 5.01
C LEU A 85 35.82 1.63 4.14
N GLU A 86 34.52 1.96 4.22
CA GLU A 86 33.96 3.08 3.47
C GLU A 86 34.59 4.41 3.90
N VAL A 87 34.69 4.67 5.21
CA VAL A 87 35.29 5.91 5.72
C VAL A 87 36.77 6.02 5.36
N LEU A 88 37.53 4.93 5.47
CA LEU A 88 38.93 4.89 5.04
C LEU A 88 39.07 5.08 3.52
N ALA A 89 38.12 4.60 2.73
CA ALA A 89 38.09 4.82 1.29
C ALA A 89 37.79 6.29 0.94
N ILE A 90 36.80 6.91 1.60
CA ILE A 90 36.43 8.33 1.43
C ILE A 90 37.61 9.23 1.78
N THR A 91 38.26 8.99 2.93
CA THR A 91 39.48 9.71 3.35
C THR A 91 40.75 9.27 2.61
N GLN A 92 40.64 8.37 1.64
CA GLN A 92 41.75 7.89 0.80
C GLN A 92 42.93 7.25 1.58
N ASN A 93 42.67 6.74 2.77
CA ASN A 93 43.64 6.09 3.66
C ASN A 93 43.89 4.62 3.27
N TYR A 94 44.40 4.39 2.06
CA TYR A 94 44.58 3.04 1.48
C TYR A 94 45.65 2.18 2.17
N LYS A 95 46.54 2.78 2.97
CA LYS A 95 47.50 2.03 3.81
C LYS A 95 46.74 1.21 4.85
N SER A 96 45.78 1.85 5.51
CA SER A 96 44.92 1.23 6.52
C SER A 96 43.99 0.16 5.92
N THR A 97 43.49 0.36 4.69
CA THR A 97 42.67 -0.68 4.02
C THR A 97 43.50 -1.90 3.60
N THR A 98 44.75 -1.69 3.19
CA THR A 98 45.68 -2.79 2.88
C THR A 98 46.01 -3.60 4.12
N TYR A 99 46.22 -2.95 5.27
CA TYR A 99 46.42 -3.62 6.56
C TYR A 99 45.23 -4.51 6.95
N LEU A 100 44.01 -4.09 6.61
CA LEU A 100 42.79 -4.88 6.81
C LEU A 100 42.65 -6.07 5.83
N GLY A 101 43.59 -6.25 4.90
CA GLY A 101 43.60 -7.35 3.93
C GLY A 101 42.89 -7.03 2.61
N TYR A 102 42.54 -5.77 2.34
CA TYR A 102 41.80 -5.38 1.13
C TYR A 102 42.70 -4.73 0.08
N ASN A 103 42.43 -5.06 -1.18
CA ASN A 103 43.13 -4.44 -2.32
C ASN A 103 42.62 -3.02 -2.59
N LYS A 104 43.55 -2.08 -2.79
CA LYS A 104 43.27 -0.66 -3.06
C LYS A 104 42.32 -0.43 -4.24
N ASP A 105 42.53 -1.12 -5.35
CA ASP A 105 41.75 -0.90 -6.58
C ASP A 105 40.33 -1.44 -6.42
N GLN A 106 40.17 -2.60 -5.76
CA GLN A 106 38.86 -3.15 -5.39
C GLN A 106 38.08 -2.19 -4.48
N ILE A 107 38.74 -1.59 -3.48
CA ILE A 107 38.12 -0.62 -2.57
C ILE A 107 37.68 0.65 -3.31
N LYS A 108 38.52 1.16 -4.22
CA LYS A 108 38.17 2.32 -5.05
C LYS A 108 36.99 2.06 -5.96
N GLU A 109 36.96 0.90 -6.60
CA GLU A 109 35.85 0.49 -7.48
C GLU A 109 34.54 0.32 -6.70
N LYS A 110 34.62 -0.33 -5.53
CA LYS A 110 33.47 -0.54 -4.64
C LYS A 110 32.92 0.78 -4.12
N TYR A 111 33.73 1.61 -3.46
CA TYR A 111 33.24 2.76 -2.71
C TYR A 111 33.22 4.09 -3.49
N GLN A 112 33.96 4.19 -4.61
CA GLN A 112 34.05 5.38 -5.46
C GLN A 112 34.07 6.70 -4.65
N PRO A 113 35.17 7.02 -3.96
CA PRO A 113 35.19 8.10 -2.97
C PRO A 113 34.86 9.48 -3.55
N LYS A 114 35.19 9.73 -4.82
CA LYS A 114 34.87 10.98 -5.54
C LYS A 114 33.47 11.03 -6.15
N ASN A 115 32.71 9.93 -6.10
CA ASN A 115 31.33 9.91 -6.57
C ASN A 115 30.41 10.26 -5.39
N ASP A 116 29.95 11.49 -5.36
CA ASP A 116 29.07 12.06 -4.33
C ASP A 116 27.82 11.21 -4.06
N PHE A 117 27.32 10.48 -5.07
CA PHE A 117 26.07 9.73 -4.97
C PHE A 117 26.24 8.26 -4.55
N LYS A 118 27.46 7.72 -4.55
CA LYS A 118 27.72 6.31 -4.18
C LYS A 118 28.11 6.19 -2.72
N VAL A 119 27.18 5.73 -1.89
CA VAL A 119 27.30 5.69 -0.43
C VAL A 119 26.66 4.41 0.10
N PHE A 120 27.23 3.82 1.15
CA PHE A 120 26.77 2.56 1.74
C PHE A 120 26.28 2.75 3.19
N THR A 121 27.13 3.31 4.04
CA THR A 121 26.92 3.39 5.50
C THR A 121 27.16 4.80 6.07
N VAL A 122 27.91 5.64 5.36
CA VAL A 122 28.18 7.03 5.75
C VAL A 122 27.02 7.94 5.30
N SER A 123 26.87 9.11 5.92
CA SER A 123 25.93 10.13 5.43
C SER A 123 26.32 10.63 4.04
N ALA A 124 25.38 10.62 3.10
CA ALA A 124 25.61 11.16 1.76
C ALA A 124 25.93 12.66 1.78
N VAL A 125 25.21 13.43 2.61
CA VAL A 125 25.45 14.85 2.80
C VAL A 125 26.85 15.10 3.35
N ARG A 126 27.30 14.30 4.33
CA ARG A 126 28.65 14.46 4.88
C ARG A 126 29.75 14.03 3.93
N LYS A 127 29.53 13.01 3.10
CA LYS A 127 30.49 12.64 2.05
C LYS A 127 30.69 13.80 1.06
N VAL A 128 29.60 14.40 0.60
CA VAL A 128 29.65 15.60 -0.25
C VAL A 128 30.41 16.69 0.50
N LEU A 129 29.97 17.10 1.69
CA LEU A 129 30.65 18.15 2.45
C LEU A 129 32.13 17.87 2.75
N TYR A 130 32.53 16.61 2.92
CA TYR A 130 33.94 16.25 3.00
C TYR A 130 34.68 16.50 1.67
N ASN A 131 34.09 16.11 0.54
CA ASN A 131 34.65 16.43 -0.78
C ASN A 131 34.73 17.95 -1.02
N LEU A 132 33.84 18.75 -0.41
CA LEU A 132 33.96 20.22 -0.40
C LEU A 132 35.21 20.65 0.36
N CYS A 133 35.40 20.14 1.59
CA CYS A 133 36.56 20.46 2.43
C CYS A 133 37.88 20.18 1.69
N GLU A 134 37.96 19.07 0.96
CA GLU A 134 39.13 18.69 0.17
C GLU A 134 39.33 19.55 -1.10
N SER A 135 38.27 20.20 -1.59
CA SER A 135 38.32 21.00 -2.82
C SER A 135 38.68 22.47 -2.59
N LEU A 136 38.46 22.98 -1.38
CA LEU A 136 38.67 24.40 -1.04
C LEU A 136 40.13 24.67 -0.66
N THR A 137 40.68 25.77 -1.16
CA THR A 137 41.99 26.26 -0.69
C THR A 137 41.88 26.89 0.70
N ALA A 138 43.01 27.01 1.41
CA ALA A 138 43.04 27.63 2.73
C ALA A 138 42.47 29.07 2.76
N ASP A 139 42.68 29.85 1.70
CA ASP A 139 42.15 31.23 1.62
C ASP A 139 40.65 31.26 1.33
N GLU A 140 40.15 30.32 0.51
CA GLU A 140 38.72 30.17 0.25
C GLU A 140 37.98 29.67 1.49
N THR A 141 38.56 28.72 2.23
CA THR A 141 38.05 28.25 3.52
C THR A 141 37.92 29.40 4.51
N LYS A 142 38.95 30.26 4.65
CA LYS A 142 38.87 31.46 5.52
C LYS A 142 37.76 32.41 5.11
N LYS A 143 37.59 32.66 3.81
CA LYS A 143 36.50 33.50 3.28
C LYS A 143 35.13 32.90 3.60
N LEU A 144 34.96 31.60 3.34
CA LEU A 144 33.72 30.88 3.63
C LEU A 144 33.36 30.94 5.12
N VAL A 145 34.34 30.69 5.99
CA VAL A 145 34.15 30.75 7.44
C VAL A 145 33.73 32.14 7.90
N SER A 146 34.39 33.19 7.39
CA SER A 146 34.03 34.59 7.68
C SER A 146 32.59 34.90 7.23
N MET A 147 32.21 34.50 6.02
CA MET A 147 30.86 34.72 5.50
C MET A 147 29.79 34.00 6.33
N MET A 148 30.02 32.74 6.70
CA MET A 148 29.09 31.94 7.49
C MET A 148 28.96 32.47 8.92
N ASN A 149 30.07 32.86 9.55
CA ASN A 149 30.05 33.44 10.90
C ASN A 149 29.32 34.78 10.93
N ASN A 150 29.46 35.61 9.89
CA ASN A 150 28.70 36.86 9.76
C ASN A 150 27.20 36.59 9.62
N LYS A 151 26.79 35.59 8.80
CA LYS A 151 25.38 35.19 8.66
C LYS A 151 24.79 34.66 9.95
N GLY A 152 25.59 33.98 10.77
CA GLY A 152 25.18 33.43 12.06
C GLY A 152 25.31 34.39 13.25
N CYS A 153 25.77 35.62 13.04
CA CYS A 153 26.13 36.58 14.10
C CYS A 153 27.06 35.96 15.18
N ILE A 154 27.97 35.07 14.77
CA ILE A 154 28.88 34.38 15.68
C ILE A 154 30.02 35.33 16.08
N SER A 155 30.21 35.55 17.38
CA SER A 155 31.37 36.28 17.89
C SER A 155 32.61 35.38 17.95
N ILE A 156 33.81 35.96 17.75
CA ILE A 156 35.09 35.22 17.74
C ILE A 156 35.38 34.58 19.12
N GLU A 157 34.78 35.08 20.20
CA GLU A 157 34.93 34.55 21.57
C GLU A 157 34.18 33.24 21.79
N GLU A 158 33.20 32.91 20.96
CA GLU A 158 32.44 31.66 21.04
C GLU A 158 33.13 30.47 20.34
N CYS A 159 34.29 30.69 19.72
CA CYS A 159 34.94 29.70 18.88
C CYS A 159 36.35 29.34 19.39
N ASP A 160 36.68 28.06 19.34
CA ASP A 160 38.02 27.58 19.63
C ASP A 160 38.94 27.90 18.44
N LYS A 161 39.84 28.89 18.61
CA LYS A 161 40.65 29.46 17.52
C LYS A 161 41.53 28.41 16.83
N ASP A 162 41.98 27.40 17.56
CA ASP A 162 42.81 26.32 17.02
C ASP A 162 42.00 25.32 16.19
N CYS A 163 40.68 25.27 16.39
CA CYS A 163 39.76 24.40 15.67
C CYS A 163 39.22 25.03 14.37
N LEU A 164 39.26 26.37 14.24
CA LEU A 164 38.72 27.12 13.09
C LEU A 164 39.38 26.77 11.75
N GLN A 165 40.60 26.23 11.76
CA GLN A 165 41.28 25.80 10.54
C GLN A 165 40.68 24.53 9.90
N TYR A 166 39.90 23.76 10.67
CA TYR A 166 39.24 22.54 10.20
C TYR A 166 37.82 22.88 9.75
N LEU A 167 37.55 22.81 8.44
CA LEU A 167 36.23 23.15 7.92
C LEU A 167 35.15 22.17 8.41
N GLU A 168 35.51 20.90 8.61
CA GLU A 168 34.64 19.89 9.21
C GLU A 168 34.16 20.29 10.62
N TYR A 169 35.06 20.86 11.43
CA TYR A 169 34.69 21.37 12.76
C TYR A 169 33.70 22.53 12.63
N ASN A 170 33.97 23.48 11.74
CA ASN A 170 33.09 24.62 11.49
C ASN A 170 31.69 24.19 11.01
N LEU A 171 31.60 23.18 10.13
CA LEU A 171 30.32 22.62 9.67
C LEU A 171 29.51 22.05 10.83
N LEU A 172 30.14 21.30 11.73
CA LEU A 172 29.47 20.81 12.94
C LEU A 172 29.08 21.95 13.88
N PHE A 173 29.93 22.97 14.03
CA PHE A 173 29.67 24.13 14.86
C PHE A 173 28.47 24.95 14.35
N TRP A 174 28.39 25.22 13.05
CA TRP A 174 27.26 25.88 12.41
C TRP A 174 25.97 25.08 12.55
N SER A 175 26.07 23.74 12.52
CA SER A 175 24.94 22.85 12.78
C SER A 175 24.45 22.98 14.23
N LYS A 176 25.36 22.98 15.22
CA LYS A 176 25.02 23.19 16.64
C LYS A 176 24.39 24.57 16.89
N LYS A 177 24.84 25.61 16.19
CA LYS A 177 24.28 26.97 16.29
C LYS A 177 22.97 27.16 15.50
N GLY A 178 22.54 26.16 14.71
CA GLY A 178 21.30 26.22 13.92
C GLY A 178 21.39 27.07 12.65
N ILE A 179 22.60 27.41 12.19
CA ILE A 179 22.82 28.14 10.92
C ILE A 179 22.61 27.19 9.73
N ILE A 180 23.04 25.95 9.90
CA ILE A 180 22.75 24.83 9.02
C ILE A 180 22.16 23.68 9.86
N ASN A 181 21.62 22.65 9.23
CA ASN A 181 21.21 21.43 9.91
C ASN A 181 21.79 20.21 9.18
N LEU A 182 22.67 19.49 9.86
CA LEU A 182 23.30 18.24 9.39
C LEU A 182 22.68 16.97 9.99
N ASP A 183 21.64 17.12 10.82
CA ASP A 183 20.94 16.00 11.45
C ASP A 183 19.97 15.35 10.46
N GLU A 184 20.30 14.14 10.01
CA GLU A 184 19.48 13.35 9.09
C GLU A 184 18.16 12.87 9.72
N SER A 185 17.95 12.98 11.04
CA SER A 185 16.64 12.71 11.65
C SER A 185 15.67 13.89 11.48
N ARG A 186 16.17 15.04 11.03
CA ARG A 186 15.42 16.28 10.82
C ARG A 186 15.58 16.75 9.38
N ASN A 187 14.81 17.76 8.98
CA ASN A 187 14.92 18.33 7.65
C ASN A 187 16.31 18.98 7.48
N ILE A 188 17.15 18.41 6.61
CA ILE A 188 18.50 18.92 6.34
C ILE A 188 18.35 20.29 5.68
N ASN A 189 19.00 21.31 6.24
CA ASN A 189 18.96 22.68 5.73
C ASN A 189 20.38 23.20 5.59
N LEU A 190 20.79 23.50 4.36
CA LEU A 190 22.10 24.04 4.02
C LEU A 190 22.01 25.38 3.27
N GLU A 191 20.87 26.08 3.29
CA GLU A 191 20.64 27.30 2.49
C GLU A 191 21.69 28.40 2.75
N ALA A 192 22.06 28.59 4.02
CA ALA A 192 23.09 29.56 4.41
C ALA A 192 24.46 29.22 3.79
N LEU A 193 24.79 27.93 3.72
CA LEU A 193 26.03 27.43 3.13
C LEU A 193 25.99 27.50 1.60
N ILE A 194 24.90 27.03 0.98
CA ILE A 194 24.64 27.08 -0.47
C ILE A 194 24.79 28.52 -0.99
N SER A 195 24.12 29.48 -0.35
CA SER A 195 24.22 30.90 -0.75
C SER A 195 25.64 31.47 -0.61
N SER A 196 26.42 31.00 0.37
CA SER A 196 27.84 31.38 0.49
C SER A 196 28.70 30.74 -0.60
N LEU A 197 28.43 29.49 -0.98
CA LEU A 197 29.15 28.76 -2.04
C LEU A 197 28.87 29.33 -3.43
N ILE A 198 27.63 29.73 -3.72
CA ILE A 198 27.26 30.44 -4.96
C ILE A 198 28.08 31.73 -5.09
N SER A 199 28.22 32.48 -4.00
CA SER A 199 29.01 33.72 -3.97
C SER A 199 30.50 33.47 -4.23
N LEU A 200 31.01 32.28 -3.86
CA LEU A 200 32.37 31.83 -4.13
C LEU A 200 32.52 31.15 -5.51
N LYS A 201 31.45 31.08 -6.32
CA LYS A 201 31.40 30.49 -7.68
C LYS A 201 31.57 28.96 -7.74
N TYR A 202 31.18 28.23 -6.69
CA TYR A 202 31.21 26.75 -6.66
C TYR A 202 29.89 26.13 -7.17
N ASN A 203 29.39 26.59 -8.32
CA ASN A 203 28.05 26.23 -8.79
C ASN A 203 27.87 24.72 -9.06
N SER A 204 28.88 24.05 -9.62
CA SER A 204 28.83 22.59 -9.87
C SER A 204 28.70 21.79 -8.58
N PHE A 205 29.30 22.28 -7.50
CA PHE A 205 29.22 21.66 -6.19
C PHE A 205 27.87 21.91 -5.52
N VAL A 206 27.33 23.12 -5.70
CA VAL A 206 26.00 23.50 -5.23
C VAL A 206 24.93 22.58 -5.85
N GLU A 207 25.00 22.31 -7.15
CA GLU A 207 24.07 21.38 -7.81
C GLU A 207 24.11 19.97 -7.18
N SER A 208 25.30 19.41 -6.96
CA SER A 208 25.45 18.11 -6.26
C SER A 208 24.86 18.15 -4.85
N LEU A 209 25.12 19.22 -4.11
CA LEU A 209 24.67 19.37 -2.72
C LEU A 209 23.15 19.52 -2.63
N GLU A 210 22.54 20.33 -3.50
CA GLU A 210 21.08 20.50 -3.60
C GLU A 210 20.40 19.17 -3.93
N LEU A 211 20.91 18.42 -4.90
CA LEU A 211 20.35 17.12 -5.27
C LEU A 211 20.39 16.11 -4.12
N VAL A 212 21.50 16.04 -3.37
CA VAL A 212 21.62 15.12 -2.23
C VAL A 212 20.72 15.55 -1.08
N VAL A 213 20.64 16.85 -0.78
CA VAL A 213 19.74 17.39 0.25
C VAL A 213 18.28 17.11 -0.10
N GLU A 214 17.86 17.37 -1.34
CA GLU A 214 16.51 17.09 -1.81
C GLU A 214 16.18 15.60 -1.72
N LYS A 215 17.11 14.72 -2.15
CA LYS A 215 16.94 13.27 -2.07
C LYS A 215 16.81 12.78 -0.63
N MET A 216 17.62 13.28 0.28
CA MET A 216 17.56 12.89 1.71
C MET A 216 16.29 13.41 2.37
N ASN A 217 15.91 14.67 2.14
CA ASN A 217 14.69 15.23 2.70
C ASN A 217 13.43 14.55 2.13
N CYS A 218 13.42 14.18 0.85
CA CYS A 218 12.38 13.33 0.26
C CYS A 218 12.32 11.94 0.92
N HIS A 219 13.47 11.35 1.25
CA HIS A 219 13.51 10.08 1.98
C HIS A 219 12.95 10.21 3.39
N LEU A 220 13.27 11.30 4.12
CA LEU A 220 12.66 11.59 5.42
C LEU A 220 11.15 11.78 5.33
N LEU A 221 10.68 12.54 4.33
CA LEU A 221 9.25 12.74 4.12
C LEU A 221 8.56 11.42 3.80
N ARG A 222 9.18 10.55 3.00
CA ARG A 222 8.67 9.18 2.75
C ARG A 222 8.72 8.31 4.00
N GLN A 223 9.76 8.38 4.82
CA GLN A 223 9.83 7.64 6.08
C GLN A 223 8.78 8.14 7.05
N LYS A 224 8.64 9.46 7.26
CA LYS A 224 7.58 10.05 8.10
C LYS A 224 6.19 9.74 7.56
N PHE A 225 5.99 9.77 6.24
CA PHE A 225 4.73 9.37 5.62
C PHE A 225 4.49 7.87 5.78
N ASN A 226 5.52 7.03 5.68
CA ASN A 226 5.44 5.59 5.90
C ASN A 226 5.27 5.23 7.39
N GLU A 227 5.85 5.99 8.31
CA GLU A 227 5.71 5.85 9.76
C GLU A 227 4.37 6.41 10.23
N GLU A 228 3.85 7.47 9.62
CA GLU A 228 2.46 7.92 9.76
C GLU A 228 1.50 6.92 9.16
N LEU A 229 1.83 6.30 8.02
CA LEU A 229 1.05 5.21 7.43
C LEU A 229 1.11 3.95 8.30
N GLN A 230 2.27 3.58 8.85
CA GLN A 230 2.49 2.40 9.70
C GLN A 230 1.92 2.61 11.11
N SER A 231 2.00 3.81 11.68
CA SER A 231 1.30 4.15 12.93
C SER A 231 -0.22 4.31 12.72
N LYS A 232 -0.66 4.58 11.48
CA LYS A 232 -2.04 4.43 11.04
C LYS A 232 -2.38 3.02 10.55
N VAL A 233 -1.43 2.09 10.42
CA VAL A 233 -1.74 0.64 10.49
C VAL A 233 -1.90 0.32 11.96
N GLN A 234 -2.97 0.85 12.56
CA GLN A 234 -3.68 0.03 13.53
C GLN A 234 -4.00 -1.28 12.79
N GLU A 235 -3.89 -2.43 13.46
CA GLU A 235 -4.76 -3.55 13.15
C GLU A 235 -6.19 -3.03 13.36
N PHE A 236 -6.69 -2.26 12.40
CA PHE A 236 -8.06 -1.83 12.47
C PHE A 236 -8.86 -3.11 12.31
N GLU A 237 -9.64 -3.42 13.34
CA GLU A 237 -10.64 -4.46 13.24
C GLU A 237 -11.53 -4.19 12.00
N TYR A 238 -11.70 -2.91 11.59
CA TYR A 238 -12.49 -2.48 10.43
C TYR A 238 -11.77 -1.54 9.45
N TYR A 239 -12.00 -1.65 8.14
CA TYR A 239 -11.51 -0.67 7.17
C TYR A 239 -11.98 0.76 7.51
N PRO A 240 -11.11 1.79 7.36
CA PRO A 240 -11.48 3.16 7.66
C PRO A 240 -12.50 3.70 6.64
N VAL A 241 -13.53 4.37 7.16
CA VAL A 241 -14.48 5.15 6.36
C VAL A 241 -14.03 6.61 6.38
N PHE A 242 -13.57 7.13 5.25
CA PHE A 242 -13.05 8.49 5.13
C PHE A 242 -14.17 9.53 5.03
N ALA A 243 -15.29 9.18 4.38
CA ALA A 243 -16.44 10.06 4.23
C ALA A 243 -17.73 9.24 4.06
N GLU A 244 -18.66 9.33 5.03
CA GLU A 244 -19.90 8.55 5.06
C GLU A 244 -20.82 8.80 3.85
N ARG A 245 -20.80 10.01 3.28
CA ARG A 245 -21.58 10.40 2.09
C ARG A 245 -20.81 10.30 0.77
N ASN A 246 -19.56 9.82 0.82
CA ASN A 246 -18.71 9.64 -0.35
C ASN A 246 -17.89 8.34 -0.22
N MET A 247 -18.59 7.21 -0.10
CA MET A 247 -17.95 5.91 0.02
C MET A 247 -17.13 5.55 -1.21
N GLY A 248 -17.47 6.11 -2.38
CA GLY A 248 -16.85 5.85 -3.66
C GLY A 248 -17.87 5.37 -4.68
N TYR A 249 -17.39 4.78 -5.78
CA TYR A 249 -18.26 4.30 -6.85
C TYR A 249 -18.81 2.91 -6.56
N CYS A 250 -20.11 2.75 -6.83
CA CYS A 250 -20.74 1.45 -7.04
C CYS A 250 -21.18 1.35 -8.50
N VAL A 251 -20.39 0.65 -9.30
CA VAL A 251 -20.64 0.49 -10.73
C VAL A 251 -21.43 -0.79 -10.98
N ILE A 252 -22.55 -0.69 -11.68
CA ILE A 252 -23.38 -1.81 -12.08
C ILE A 252 -23.23 -2.01 -13.59
N ILE A 253 -22.77 -3.18 -14.01
CA ILE A 253 -22.78 -3.64 -15.39
C ILE A 253 -23.93 -4.64 -15.52
N ASN A 254 -24.96 -4.25 -16.26
CA ASN A 254 -26.18 -5.04 -16.42
C ASN A 254 -26.34 -5.50 -17.87
N GLU A 255 -25.94 -6.74 -18.14
CA GLU A 255 -26.09 -7.39 -19.43
C GLU A 255 -27.45 -8.11 -19.47
N LYS A 256 -28.37 -7.58 -20.27
CA LYS A 256 -29.74 -8.07 -20.40
C LYS A 256 -29.97 -8.77 -21.73
N VAL A 257 -29.51 -8.16 -22.82
CA VAL A 257 -29.74 -8.61 -24.19
C VAL A 257 -28.41 -8.96 -24.84
N PHE A 258 -28.37 -10.11 -25.50
CA PHE A 258 -27.16 -10.67 -26.10
C PHE A 258 -27.34 -10.87 -27.60
N THR A 259 -26.28 -10.68 -28.37
CA THR A 259 -26.27 -10.90 -29.83
C THR A 259 -26.41 -12.37 -30.20
N ASN A 260 -25.86 -13.28 -29.40
CA ASN A 260 -25.95 -14.72 -29.61
C ASN A 260 -27.33 -15.22 -29.13
N PRO A 261 -28.16 -15.80 -30.00
CA PRO A 261 -29.48 -16.32 -29.63
C PRO A 261 -29.45 -17.44 -28.58
N MET A 262 -28.31 -18.11 -28.40
CA MET A 262 -28.12 -19.14 -27.36
C MET A 262 -28.05 -18.53 -25.94
N LEU A 263 -27.72 -17.24 -25.83
CA LEU A 263 -27.77 -16.48 -24.59
C LEU A 263 -29.14 -15.78 -24.49
N THR A 264 -30.04 -16.37 -23.72
CA THR A 264 -31.43 -15.88 -23.63
C THR A 264 -31.53 -14.50 -22.99
N THR A 265 -32.59 -13.74 -23.29
CA THR A 265 -32.79 -12.43 -22.64
C THR A 265 -32.99 -12.57 -21.13
N ARG A 266 -32.25 -11.78 -20.35
CA ARG A 266 -32.21 -11.85 -18.89
C ARG A 266 -33.35 -11.08 -18.21
N TRP A 267 -34.59 -11.56 -18.37
CA TRP A 267 -35.77 -10.95 -17.75
C TRP A 267 -35.71 -10.96 -16.22
N GLY A 268 -36.07 -9.84 -15.59
CA GLY A 268 -35.99 -9.66 -14.14
C GLY A 268 -34.73 -8.92 -13.66
N THR A 269 -33.66 -8.85 -14.48
CA THR A 269 -32.41 -8.15 -14.10
C THR A 269 -32.61 -6.65 -13.79
N GLY A 270 -33.65 -6.02 -14.35
CA GLY A 270 -34.01 -4.64 -14.02
C GLY A 270 -34.45 -4.44 -12.56
N HIS A 271 -35.08 -5.46 -11.95
CA HIS A 271 -35.44 -5.43 -10.52
C HIS A 271 -34.19 -5.52 -9.64
N ASP A 272 -33.18 -6.28 -10.08
CA ASP A 272 -31.88 -6.35 -9.40
C ASP A 272 -31.17 -4.99 -9.45
N VAL A 273 -31.10 -4.37 -10.63
CA VAL A 273 -30.52 -3.01 -10.78
C VAL A 273 -31.24 -2.00 -9.88
N ALA A 274 -32.57 -1.99 -9.86
CA ALA A 274 -33.34 -1.07 -9.03
C ALA A 274 -33.05 -1.29 -7.54
N ARG A 275 -33.00 -2.55 -7.09
CA ARG A 275 -32.75 -2.89 -5.68
C ARG A 275 -31.31 -2.57 -5.26
N ILE A 276 -30.32 -2.89 -6.08
CA ILE A 276 -28.92 -2.53 -5.84
C ILE A 276 -28.79 -1.01 -5.73
N LYS A 277 -29.39 -0.27 -6.67
CA LYS A 277 -29.33 1.19 -6.66
C LYS A 277 -29.92 1.79 -5.39
N GLU A 278 -31.06 1.27 -4.93
CA GLU A 278 -31.66 1.69 -3.66
C GLU A 278 -30.72 1.44 -2.48
N VAL A 279 -30.20 0.22 -2.33
CA VAL A 279 -29.39 -0.16 -1.18
C VAL A 279 -28.03 0.52 -1.16
N PHE A 280 -27.26 0.48 -2.25
CA PHE A 280 -25.90 1.04 -2.28
C PHE A 280 -25.89 2.57 -2.24
N THR A 281 -26.94 3.24 -2.73
CA THR A 281 -27.11 4.69 -2.51
C THR A 281 -27.31 4.99 -1.03
N ALA A 282 -28.10 4.17 -0.32
CA ALA A 282 -28.32 4.36 1.12
C ALA A 282 -27.05 4.10 1.96
N LEU A 283 -26.15 3.26 1.47
CA LEU A 283 -24.82 3.01 2.03
C LEU A 283 -23.79 4.09 1.67
N GLY A 284 -24.18 5.15 0.94
CA GLY A 284 -23.31 6.30 0.65
C GLY A 284 -22.43 6.18 -0.60
N PHE A 285 -22.71 5.23 -1.51
CA PHE A 285 -22.02 5.10 -2.79
C PHE A 285 -22.64 5.97 -3.89
N ASP A 286 -21.80 6.47 -4.81
CA ASP A 286 -22.25 6.98 -6.11
C ASP A 286 -22.52 5.80 -7.06
N VAL A 287 -23.81 5.46 -7.22
CA VAL A 287 -24.24 4.32 -8.04
C VAL A 287 -24.34 4.69 -9.51
N ARG A 288 -23.54 4.03 -10.36
CA ARG A 288 -23.53 4.23 -11.81
C ARG A 288 -23.93 2.96 -12.55
N VAL A 289 -24.92 3.04 -13.42
CA VAL A 289 -25.46 1.89 -14.15
C VAL A 289 -25.08 1.98 -15.62
N HIS A 290 -24.49 0.90 -16.13
CA HIS A 290 -24.24 0.67 -17.56
C HIS A 290 -25.00 -0.58 -17.98
N SER A 291 -25.57 -0.58 -19.18
CA SER A 291 -26.39 -1.69 -19.66
C SER A 291 -25.97 -2.13 -21.05
N ASP A 292 -26.00 -3.44 -21.27
CA ASP A 292 -25.74 -4.10 -22.54
C ASP A 292 -24.40 -3.65 -23.19
N LEU A 293 -23.30 -3.64 -22.43
CA LEU A 293 -21.98 -3.21 -22.92
C LEU A 293 -21.37 -4.28 -23.83
N THR A 294 -20.79 -3.85 -24.95
CA THR A 294 -19.91 -4.70 -25.78
C THR A 294 -18.59 -4.95 -25.06
N PHE A 295 -17.76 -5.88 -25.56
CA PHE A 295 -16.41 -6.10 -25.03
C PHE A 295 -15.60 -4.80 -24.94
N ASP A 296 -15.52 -4.05 -26.04
CA ASP A 296 -14.77 -2.79 -26.08
C ASP A 296 -15.35 -1.75 -25.12
N GLY A 297 -16.68 -1.67 -25.04
CA GLY A 297 -17.37 -0.77 -24.11
C GLY A 297 -17.12 -1.13 -22.64
N LEU A 298 -17.04 -2.42 -22.32
CA LEU A 298 -16.68 -2.90 -20.99
C LEU A 298 -15.26 -2.46 -20.63
N ILE A 299 -14.27 -2.72 -21.49
CA ILE A 299 -12.87 -2.35 -21.25
C ILE A 299 -12.73 -0.83 -21.08
N GLU A 300 -13.39 -0.03 -21.93
CA GLU A 300 -13.38 1.43 -21.81
C GLU A 300 -13.92 1.91 -20.45
N LYS A 301 -15.01 1.29 -19.94
CA LYS A 301 -15.54 1.63 -18.62
C LYS A 301 -14.62 1.22 -17.48
N LEU A 302 -13.99 0.05 -17.56
CA LEU A 302 -13.02 -0.38 -16.56
C LEU A 302 -11.83 0.58 -16.47
N GLU A 303 -11.27 0.98 -17.61
CA GLU A 303 -10.20 1.98 -17.66
C GLU A 303 -10.64 3.35 -17.13
N PHE A 304 -11.85 3.79 -17.52
CA PHE A 304 -12.41 5.05 -17.05
C PHE A 304 -12.51 5.09 -15.52
N TYR A 305 -13.09 4.06 -14.90
CA TYR A 305 -13.22 4.01 -13.44
C TYR A 305 -11.88 3.81 -12.74
N GLY A 306 -10.96 3.03 -13.30
CA GLY A 306 -9.59 2.90 -12.79
C GLY A 306 -8.87 4.25 -12.64
N ARG A 307 -9.15 5.20 -13.54
CA ARG A 307 -8.58 6.57 -13.51
C ARG A 307 -9.42 7.60 -12.75
N SER A 308 -10.71 7.33 -12.51
CA SER A 308 -11.65 8.30 -11.94
C SER A 308 -11.81 8.20 -10.42
N ILE A 309 -11.18 7.21 -9.78
CA ILE A 309 -11.27 7.02 -8.33
C ILE A 309 -10.47 8.10 -7.60
N HIS A 310 -11.09 8.72 -6.58
CA HIS A 310 -10.48 9.79 -5.80
C HIS A 310 -9.88 9.29 -4.47
N PRO A 311 -8.86 9.99 -3.91
CA PRO A 311 -8.30 9.67 -2.60
C PRO A 311 -9.31 9.66 -1.45
N GLU A 312 -10.42 10.40 -1.57
CA GLU A 312 -11.49 10.46 -0.56
C GLU A 312 -12.42 9.24 -0.57
N HIS A 313 -12.45 8.46 -1.66
CA HIS A 313 -13.27 7.26 -1.71
C HIS A 313 -12.79 6.24 -0.68
N SER A 314 -13.73 5.61 0.03
CA SER A 314 -13.44 4.61 1.06
C SER A 314 -13.41 3.18 0.53
N ALA A 315 -14.16 2.90 -0.53
CA ALA A 315 -14.27 1.59 -1.16
C ALA A 315 -14.58 1.71 -2.65
N PHE A 316 -14.36 0.64 -3.40
CA PHE A 316 -14.84 0.50 -4.78
C PHE A 316 -15.68 -0.76 -4.90
N VAL A 317 -16.86 -0.63 -5.53
CA VAL A 317 -17.78 -1.75 -5.76
C VAL A 317 -18.07 -1.87 -7.26
N LEU A 318 -17.90 -3.06 -7.80
CA LEU A 318 -18.32 -3.44 -9.15
C LEU A 318 -19.29 -4.62 -9.08
N ILE A 319 -20.50 -4.42 -9.60
CA ILE A 319 -21.55 -5.43 -9.62
C ILE A 319 -21.84 -5.80 -11.06
N ILE A 320 -21.65 -7.06 -11.40
CA ILE A 320 -21.84 -7.58 -12.76
C ILE A 320 -23.04 -8.52 -12.76
N LEU A 321 -24.04 -8.21 -13.55
CA LEU A 321 -25.23 -9.02 -13.79
C LEU A 321 -25.18 -9.50 -15.24
N SER A 322 -24.81 -10.76 -15.48
CA SER A 322 -24.73 -11.31 -16.84
C SER A 322 -24.96 -12.83 -16.88
N HIS A 323 -24.96 -13.41 -18.08
CA HIS A 323 -24.64 -14.82 -18.26
C HIS A 323 -23.16 -15.06 -17.99
N GLY A 324 -22.80 -16.31 -17.70
CA GLY A 324 -21.41 -16.68 -17.47
C GLY A 324 -21.20 -18.18 -17.39
N SER A 325 -19.93 -18.54 -17.31
CA SER A 325 -19.44 -19.90 -17.09
C SER A 325 -18.29 -19.84 -16.07
N GLU A 326 -17.58 -20.95 -15.84
CA GLU A 326 -16.50 -21.04 -14.84
C GLU A 326 -15.49 -19.88 -15.01
N ASN A 327 -15.47 -18.93 -14.05
CA ASN A 327 -14.69 -17.69 -14.03
C ASN A 327 -14.90 -16.67 -15.18
N ILE A 328 -15.92 -16.87 -16.03
CA ILE A 328 -16.16 -16.04 -17.22
C ILE A 328 -17.52 -15.35 -17.12
N ILE A 329 -17.59 -14.11 -17.60
CA ILE A 329 -18.84 -13.39 -17.89
C ILE A 329 -19.00 -13.17 -19.39
N TYR A 330 -20.23 -12.99 -19.86
CA TYR A 330 -20.49 -12.58 -21.24
C TYR A 330 -20.86 -11.09 -21.33
N THR A 331 -20.37 -10.39 -22.34
CA THR A 331 -20.82 -9.04 -22.73
C THR A 331 -22.01 -9.11 -23.70
N SER A 332 -22.67 -7.99 -24.01
CA SER A 332 -23.85 -7.96 -24.88
C SER A 332 -23.57 -8.45 -26.31
N ASP A 333 -22.35 -8.28 -26.80
CA ASP A 333 -21.86 -8.84 -28.06
C ASP A 333 -21.45 -10.33 -27.94
N SER A 334 -21.78 -10.97 -26.82
CA SER A 334 -21.58 -12.39 -26.50
C SER A 334 -20.10 -12.81 -26.45
N GLN A 335 -19.20 -11.87 -26.20
CA GLN A 335 -17.79 -12.18 -25.96
C GLN A 335 -17.57 -12.60 -24.50
N ALA A 336 -16.70 -13.60 -24.32
CA ALA A 336 -16.33 -14.12 -23.02
C ALA A 336 -15.20 -13.26 -22.40
N VAL A 337 -15.37 -12.85 -21.15
CA VAL A 337 -14.38 -12.08 -20.39
C VAL A 337 -14.10 -12.77 -19.07
N ASP A 338 -12.82 -13.07 -18.82
CA ASP A 338 -12.37 -13.63 -17.56
C ASP A 338 -12.44 -12.59 -16.44
N ILE A 339 -12.96 -12.99 -15.27
CA ILE A 339 -13.07 -12.10 -14.10
C ILE A 339 -11.71 -11.54 -13.67
N SER A 340 -10.63 -12.28 -13.89
CA SER A 340 -9.28 -11.86 -13.52
C SER A 340 -8.80 -10.66 -14.34
N THR A 341 -9.23 -10.54 -15.60
CA THR A 341 -8.99 -9.36 -16.44
C THR A 341 -9.67 -8.13 -15.85
N ILE A 342 -10.89 -8.30 -15.34
CA ILE A 342 -11.65 -7.22 -14.69
C ILE A 342 -10.98 -6.82 -13.37
N GLU A 343 -10.56 -7.78 -12.56
CA GLU A 343 -9.84 -7.52 -11.31
C GLU A 343 -8.52 -6.76 -11.57
N MET A 344 -7.80 -7.12 -12.64
CA MET A 344 -6.51 -6.51 -13.01
C MET A 344 -6.63 -4.99 -13.18
N ALA A 345 -7.72 -4.49 -13.74
CA ALA A 345 -7.94 -3.05 -13.95
C ALA A 345 -7.94 -2.22 -12.64
N PHE A 346 -8.09 -2.87 -11.48
CA PHE A 346 -8.16 -2.21 -10.16
C PHE A 346 -7.04 -2.65 -9.21
N GLN A 347 -5.99 -3.31 -9.73
CA GLN A 347 -4.80 -3.67 -8.94
C GLN A 347 -3.94 -2.45 -8.62
N ALA A 348 -3.04 -2.60 -7.64
CA ALA A 348 -2.24 -1.50 -7.08
C ALA A 348 -1.37 -0.81 -8.15
N GLU A 349 -0.91 -1.54 -9.16
CA GLU A 349 -0.08 -1.02 -10.24
C GLU A 349 -0.86 -0.09 -11.18
N ILE A 350 -2.14 -0.38 -11.40
CA ILE A 350 -3.00 0.36 -12.33
C ILE A 350 -3.80 1.43 -11.59
N CYS A 351 -4.24 1.15 -10.36
CA CYS A 351 -4.99 2.07 -9.51
C CYS A 351 -4.36 2.18 -8.10
N PRO A 352 -3.25 2.93 -7.94
CA PRO A 352 -2.57 3.11 -6.65
C PRO A 352 -3.45 3.72 -5.56
N ILE A 353 -4.50 4.46 -5.95
CA ILE A 353 -5.44 5.12 -5.03
C ILE A 353 -6.26 4.12 -4.21
N LEU A 354 -6.40 2.88 -4.68
CA LEU A 354 -7.09 1.78 -3.99
C LEU A 354 -6.19 0.94 -3.07
N ILE A 355 -4.92 1.30 -2.92
CA ILE A 355 -4.02 0.62 -1.97
C ILE A 355 -4.56 0.80 -0.54
N GLY A 356 -4.75 -0.30 0.17
CA GLY A 356 -5.32 -0.28 1.53
C GLY A 356 -6.83 -0.08 1.59
N LYS A 357 -7.52 -0.03 0.44
CA LYS A 357 -8.98 0.16 0.36
C LYS A 357 -9.66 -1.10 -0.19
N PRO A 358 -10.86 -1.45 0.34
CA PRO A 358 -11.60 -2.62 -0.11
C PRO A 358 -12.11 -2.46 -1.54
N LYS A 359 -11.82 -3.49 -2.36
CA LYS A 359 -12.30 -3.67 -3.74
C LYS A 359 -13.29 -4.83 -3.75
N ILE A 360 -14.54 -4.57 -4.11
CA ILE A 360 -15.64 -5.52 -3.99
C ILE A 360 -16.20 -5.80 -5.38
N PHE A 361 -16.12 -7.06 -5.80
CA PHE A 361 -16.68 -7.55 -7.05
C PHE A 361 -17.82 -8.51 -6.72
N ILE A 362 -19.06 -8.15 -7.05
CA ILE A 362 -20.23 -9.01 -6.87
C ILE A 362 -20.67 -9.48 -8.24
N VAL A 363 -20.67 -10.79 -8.48
CA VAL A 363 -20.93 -11.35 -9.80
C VAL A 363 -22.14 -12.28 -9.75
N GLN A 364 -23.22 -11.81 -10.35
CA GLN A 364 -24.41 -12.59 -10.66
C GLN A 364 -24.27 -13.13 -12.08
N ALA A 365 -23.60 -14.27 -12.19
CA ALA A 365 -23.48 -15.08 -13.40
C ALA A 365 -23.34 -16.56 -13.01
N CYS A 366 -23.69 -17.47 -13.94
CA CYS A 366 -23.48 -18.90 -13.73
C CYS A 366 -21.98 -19.24 -13.66
N GLN A 367 -21.63 -20.31 -12.96
CA GLN A 367 -20.26 -20.83 -12.89
C GLN A 367 -20.13 -22.25 -13.47
N GLY A 368 -21.16 -22.74 -14.16
CA GLY A 368 -21.19 -24.03 -14.85
C GLY A 368 -22.61 -24.60 -14.97
N ASP A 369 -22.73 -25.77 -15.62
CA ASP A 369 -24.03 -26.36 -16.01
C ASP A 369 -24.57 -27.45 -15.06
N ARG A 370 -23.89 -27.76 -13.94
CA ARG A 370 -24.33 -28.83 -13.02
C ARG A 370 -25.36 -28.30 -12.03
N TRP A 371 -26.21 -29.20 -11.55
CA TRP A 371 -27.31 -28.90 -10.64
C TRP A 371 -26.99 -29.38 -9.22
N GLN A 372 -27.26 -28.59 -8.18
CA GLN A 372 -27.17 -29.05 -6.78
C GLN A 372 -28.48 -29.75 -6.42
N LYS A 373 -28.53 -31.08 -6.35
CA LYS A 373 -29.76 -31.81 -5.97
C LYS A 373 -29.85 -32.02 -4.44
N LEU A 374 -30.98 -31.66 -3.86
CA LEU A 374 -31.47 -32.07 -2.55
C LEU A 374 -32.15 -33.45 -2.68
N PHE A 375 -31.92 -34.31 -1.70
CA PHE A 375 -32.74 -35.50 -1.52
C PHE A 375 -34.00 -35.07 -0.77
N VAL A 376 -35.12 -34.80 -1.46
CA VAL A 376 -36.54 -34.94 -1.03
C VAL A 376 -37.43 -34.16 -2.00
N LYS A 377 -38.42 -34.86 -2.60
CA LYS A 377 -39.37 -34.38 -3.63
C LYS A 377 -40.31 -33.28 -3.13
N SER A 378 -40.50 -32.19 -3.89
CA SER A 378 -41.70 -31.33 -3.77
C SER A 378 -42.10 -30.58 -5.06
N LYS A 379 -43.39 -30.17 -5.12
CA LYS A 379 -44.19 -29.74 -6.29
C LYS A 379 -43.84 -28.36 -6.89
N GLU A 380 -44.11 -28.24 -8.19
CA GLU A 380 -43.66 -27.24 -9.17
C GLU A 380 -44.35 -25.84 -9.07
N ARG A 381 -43.60 -24.77 -9.45
CA ARG A 381 -44.11 -23.43 -9.82
C ARG A 381 -43.38 -22.94 -11.09
N ASP A 382 -44.10 -22.34 -12.03
CA ASP A 382 -43.70 -22.23 -13.46
C ASP A 382 -42.88 -20.98 -13.86
N ASP A 383 -42.44 -20.14 -12.91
CA ASP A 383 -41.96 -18.76 -13.20
C ASP A 383 -40.43 -18.50 -12.97
N THR A 384 -39.59 -19.53 -12.84
CA THR A 384 -38.15 -19.38 -12.49
C THR A 384 -37.21 -19.78 -13.65
N PHE A 385 -36.21 -18.94 -13.95
CA PHE A 385 -35.26 -19.11 -15.08
C PHE A 385 -33.82 -19.36 -14.59
N CYS A 386 -33.01 -20.05 -15.40
CA CYS A 386 -31.58 -20.28 -15.17
C CYS A 386 -30.70 -19.51 -16.17
N ASP A 387 -29.56 -19.01 -15.72
CA ASP A 387 -28.65 -18.18 -16.53
C ASP A 387 -27.49 -19.01 -17.21
N SER A 388 -27.64 -20.33 -17.42
CA SER A 388 -26.56 -21.24 -17.90
C SER A 388 -26.40 -21.32 -19.42
N THR A 389 -25.23 -21.77 -19.91
CA THR A 389 -24.89 -21.86 -21.34
C THR A 389 -24.37 -23.26 -21.73
N THR A 390 -25.01 -23.97 -22.68
CA THR A 390 -24.58 -25.31 -23.14
C THR A 390 -23.46 -25.24 -24.19
N VAL A 391 -22.28 -24.76 -23.83
CA VAL A 391 -21.11 -24.78 -24.73
C VAL A 391 -19.89 -25.31 -23.99
N SER A 392 -19.51 -26.55 -24.32
CA SER A 392 -18.31 -27.20 -23.81
C SER A 392 -17.06 -26.61 -24.47
N MET A 393 -16.20 -25.94 -23.70
CA MET A 393 -14.87 -25.52 -24.13
C MET A 393 -13.79 -26.17 -23.25
N ASP A 394 -12.76 -26.67 -23.91
CA ASP A 394 -11.65 -27.41 -23.32
C ASP A 394 -10.80 -26.55 -22.38
N LYS A 395 -10.48 -27.13 -21.22
CA LYS A 395 -9.77 -26.49 -20.10
C LYS A 395 -8.27 -26.33 -20.40
N GLN A 396 -7.79 -25.09 -20.48
CA GLN A 396 -6.39 -24.77 -20.17
C GLN A 396 -6.32 -24.09 -18.80
N GLN A 397 -5.78 -24.83 -17.83
CA GLN A 397 -5.49 -24.34 -16.48
C GLN A 397 -4.31 -23.35 -16.54
N PHE A 398 -4.59 -22.06 -16.41
CA PHE A 398 -3.56 -21.08 -16.08
C PHE A 398 -3.52 -20.88 -14.57
N LEU A 399 -2.56 -21.56 -13.92
CA LEU A 399 -2.14 -21.28 -12.56
C LEU A 399 -1.50 -19.88 -12.52
N THR A 400 -2.20 -18.88 -11.96
CA THR A 400 -1.61 -17.54 -11.75
C THR A 400 -1.19 -17.38 -10.30
N THR A 401 0.10 -17.59 -10.03
CA THR A 401 0.82 -17.21 -8.82
C THR A 401 1.32 -15.75 -8.96
N GLY A 402 0.89 -14.84 -8.10
CA GLY A 402 1.36 -13.44 -8.07
C GLY A 402 0.99 -12.69 -6.77
N PRO A 403 1.91 -11.93 -6.13
CA PRO A 403 1.75 -11.39 -4.77
C PRO A 403 1.28 -9.91 -4.73
N GLN A 404 0.15 -9.56 -5.36
CA GLN A 404 -0.36 -8.17 -5.45
C GLN A 404 -1.90 -8.01 -5.27
N ARG A 405 -2.64 -9.09 -4.97
CA ARG A 405 -4.13 -9.08 -4.86
C ARG A 405 -4.66 -8.69 -3.47
N GLY A 406 -4.08 -7.71 -2.79
CA GLY A 406 -4.50 -7.32 -1.43
C GLY A 406 -5.82 -6.51 -1.39
N ASP A 407 -6.63 -6.71 -0.34
CA ASP A 407 -7.89 -5.98 -0.08
C ASP A 407 -8.96 -6.12 -1.19
N SER A 408 -9.10 -7.32 -1.76
CA SER A 408 -10.08 -7.64 -2.81
C SER A 408 -11.06 -8.71 -2.31
N MET A 409 -12.31 -8.64 -2.77
CA MET A 409 -13.31 -9.69 -2.57
C MET A 409 -14.08 -9.91 -3.86
N ILE A 410 -14.18 -11.16 -4.30
CA ILE A 410 -15.04 -11.60 -5.40
C ILE A 410 -16.11 -12.51 -4.82
N ALA A 411 -17.37 -12.07 -4.88
CA ALA A 411 -18.54 -12.80 -4.42
C ALA A 411 -19.39 -13.25 -5.60
N TRP A 412 -19.40 -14.55 -5.87
CA TRP A 412 -20.19 -15.20 -6.91
C TRP A 412 -21.55 -15.64 -6.37
N SER A 413 -22.60 -15.47 -7.18
CA SER A 413 -23.95 -15.92 -6.82
C SER A 413 -24.10 -17.43 -6.61
N THR A 414 -23.17 -18.23 -7.17
CA THR A 414 -23.17 -19.69 -7.08
C THR A 414 -21.73 -20.22 -7.12
N VAL A 415 -21.48 -21.37 -6.49
CA VAL A 415 -20.19 -22.07 -6.50
C VAL A 415 -19.84 -22.62 -7.89
N GLN A 416 -18.54 -22.81 -8.13
CA GLN A 416 -18.04 -23.33 -9.40
C GLN A 416 -18.72 -24.64 -9.82
N GLY A 417 -19.12 -24.70 -11.09
CA GLY A 417 -19.83 -25.82 -11.68
C GLY A 417 -21.35 -25.75 -11.60
N PHE A 418 -21.96 -24.74 -10.95
CA PHE A 418 -23.40 -24.69 -10.72
C PHE A 418 -24.09 -23.46 -11.33
N ALA A 419 -25.40 -23.59 -11.59
CA ALA A 419 -26.23 -22.53 -12.15
C ALA A 419 -26.73 -21.54 -11.07
N SER A 420 -27.12 -20.34 -11.50
CA SER A 420 -27.71 -19.29 -10.67
C SER A 420 -29.18 -19.08 -11.02
N PHE A 421 -30.03 -18.82 -10.02
CA PHE A 421 -31.48 -18.73 -10.17
C PHE A 421 -32.00 -17.30 -10.19
N ARG A 422 -32.93 -17.03 -11.11
CA ARG A 422 -33.61 -15.74 -11.21
C ARG A 422 -35.12 -15.88 -11.39
N ASP A 423 -35.84 -15.03 -10.69
CA ASP A 423 -37.28 -14.84 -10.85
C ASP A 423 -37.55 -13.68 -11.83
N ARG A 424 -38.48 -13.89 -12.76
CA ARG A 424 -38.82 -12.92 -13.81
C ARG A 424 -39.40 -11.61 -13.28
N HIS A 425 -40.11 -11.67 -12.16
CA HIS A 425 -40.89 -10.58 -11.58
C HIS A 425 -40.21 -9.96 -10.36
N ASN A 426 -39.35 -10.72 -9.67
CA ASN A 426 -38.73 -10.32 -8.41
C ASN A 426 -37.21 -10.12 -8.48
N GLY A 427 -36.56 -10.51 -9.59
CA GLY A 427 -35.10 -10.45 -9.72
C GLY A 427 -34.39 -11.73 -9.24
N SER A 428 -33.07 -11.70 -9.15
CA SER A 428 -32.26 -12.87 -8.78
C SER A 428 -32.27 -13.12 -7.29
N TRP A 429 -32.37 -14.38 -6.89
CA TRP A 429 -32.47 -14.74 -5.47
C TRP A 429 -31.27 -14.23 -4.67
N TYR A 430 -30.06 -14.30 -5.25
CA TYR A 430 -28.83 -13.87 -4.62
C TYR A 430 -28.81 -12.35 -4.41
N ILE A 431 -29.05 -11.56 -5.46
CA ILE A 431 -29.00 -10.08 -5.36
C ILE A 431 -30.08 -9.57 -4.42
N GLN A 432 -31.30 -10.12 -4.51
CA GLN A 432 -32.39 -9.71 -3.63
C GLN A 432 -32.05 -10.02 -2.15
N GLU A 433 -31.51 -11.21 -1.87
CA GLU A 433 -31.14 -11.59 -0.50
C GLU A 433 -29.96 -10.77 0.03
N LEU A 434 -28.92 -10.57 -0.80
CA LEU A 434 -27.77 -9.73 -0.48
C LEU A 434 -28.21 -8.31 -0.14
N CYS A 435 -29.02 -7.70 -0.99
CA CYS A 435 -29.55 -6.36 -0.76
C CYS A 435 -30.42 -6.31 0.51
N ASN A 436 -31.20 -7.35 0.80
CA ASN A 436 -32.02 -7.39 2.00
C ASN A 436 -31.19 -7.49 3.29
N GLU A 437 -30.15 -8.30 3.32
CA GLU A 437 -29.28 -8.41 4.51
C GLU A 437 -28.39 -7.17 4.67
N LEU A 438 -27.86 -6.61 3.57
CA LEU A 438 -27.16 -5.30 3.59
C LEU A 438 -28.06 -4.19 4.11
N TRP A 439 -29.34 -4.18 3.73
CA TRP A 439 -30.29 -3.18 4.18
C TRP A 439 -30.64 -3.30 5.67
N LYS A 440 -30.66 -4.52 6.21
CA LYS A 440 -31.00 -4.77 7.62
C LYS A 440 -29.82 -4.59 8.57
N PHE A 441 -28.62 -4.96 8.12
CA PHE A 441 -27.46 -5.17 8.99
C PHE A 441 -26.17 -4.49 8.49
N GLY A 442 -26.20 -3.77 7.36
CA GLY A 442 -25.01 -3.14 6.79
C GLY A 442 -24.27 -2.18 7.72
N ASP A 443 -25.00 -1.57 8.66
CA ASP A 443 -24.54 -0.66 9.71
C ASP A 443 -24.22 -1.31 11.05
N VAL A 444 -24.48 -2.61 11.18
CA VAL A 444 -24.26 -3.35 12.44
C VAL A 444 -23.17 -4.41 12.26
N MET A 445 -23.27 -5.21 11.21
CA MET A 445 -22.44 -6.38 10.92
C MET A 445 -21.38 -6.07 9.87
N ASP A 446 -20.30 -6.87 9.85
CA ASP A 446 -19.37 -6.84 8.74
C ASP A 446 -19.88 -7.61 7.52
N LEU A 447 -19.31 -7.33 6.35
CA LEU A 447 -19.73 -7.89 5.08
C LEU A 447 -19.61 -9.43 5.03
N THR A 448 -18.64 -10.02 5.72
CA THR A 448 -18.47 -11.48 5.76
C THR A 448 -19.61 -12.14 6.55
N GLU A 449 -20.01 -11.53 7.67
CA GLU A 449 -21.20 -11.96 8.43
C GLU A 449 -22.48 -11.82 7.58
N ILE A 450 -22.64 -10.71 6.87
CA ILE A 450 -23.78 -10.48 5.97
C ILE A 450 -23.84 -11.55 4.88
N LEU A 451 -22.73 -11.85 4.21
CA LEU A 451 -22.67 -12.91 3.18
C LEU A 451 -22.97 -14.30 3.75
N THR A 452 -22.54 -14.57 4.98
CA THR A 452 -22.88 -15.83 5.67
C THR A 452 -24.38 -15.96 5.91
N ARG A 453 -25.04 -14.85 6.29
CA ARG A 453 -26.50 -14.82 6.46
C ARG A 453 -27.24 -14.98 5.13
N VAL A 454 -26.73 -14.37 4.05
CA VAL A 454 -27.24 -14.59 2.69
C VAL A 454 -27.20 -16.07 2.34
N ASN A 455 -26.07 -16.75 2.57
CA ASN A 455 -25.96 -18.20 2.35
C ASN A 455 -26.99 -18.99 3.17
N ASN A 456 -27.17 -18.63 4.45
CA ASN A 456 -28.16 -19.29 5.31
C ASN A 456 -29.61 -19.05 4.87
N ASN A 457 -29.94 -17.86 4.37
CA ASN A 457 -31.29 -17.54 3.88
C ASN A 457 -31.56 -18.23 2.54
N LEU A 458 -30.56 -18.31 1.66
CA LEU A 458 -30.66 -19.02 0.38
C LEU A 458 -30.77 -20.54 0.54
N ARG A 459 -30.22 -21.12 1.62
CA ARG A 459 -30.42 -22.54 1.96
C ARG A 459 -31.89 -22.96 1.98
N ASN A 460 -32.78 -22.05 2.39
CA ASN A 460 -34.21 -22.33 2.49
C ASN A 460 -34.97 -22.08 1.18
N LYS A 461 -34.32 -21.52 0.15
CA LYS A 461 -34.90 -21.32 -1.18
C LYS A 461 -34.57 -22.54 -2.05
N ILE A 462 -35.56 -23.39 -2.25
CA ILE A 462 -35.44 -24.64 -3.00
C ILE A 462 -36.34 -24.55 -4.24
N TYR A 463 -35.82 -24.94 -5.40
CA TYR A 463 -36.58 -25.10 -6.63
C TYR A 463 -36.20 -26.40 -7.33
N ASN A 464 -37.17 -27.24 -7.69
CA ASN A 464 -36.94 -28.55 -8.31
C ASN A 464 -35.88 -29.41 -7.60
N ASP A 465 -35.99 -29.47 -6.27
CA ASP A 465 -35.02 -30.10 -5.38
C ASP A 465 -33.61 -29.53 -5.56
N GLN A 466 -33.47 -28.25 -5.88
CA GLN A 466 -32.19 -27.58 -6.04
C GLN A 466 -32.08 -26.33 -5.22
N PHE A 467 -30.86 -26.01 -4.82
CA PHE A 467 -30.53 -24.86 -4.00
C PHE A 467 -29.33 -24.14 -4.58
N MET A 468 -29.10 -22.93 -4.09
CA MET A 468 -28.00 -22.08 -4.55
C MET A 468 -27.07 -21.79 -3.38
N VAL A 469 -25.77 -21.95 -3.61
CA VAL A 469 -24.73 -21.62 -2.64
C VAL A 469 -23.79 -20.60 -3.26
N PRO A 470 -23.89 -19.32 -2.88
CA PRO A 470 -22.89 -18.32 -3.24
C PRO A 470 -21.48 -18.69 -2.76
N SER A 471 -20.47 -18.24 -3.50
CA SER A 471 -19.06 -18.47 -3.19
C SER A 471 -18.32 -17.16 -3.05
N VAL A 472 -17.37 -17.08 -2.13
CA VAL A 472 -16.61 -15.85 -1.87
C VAL A 472 -15.12 -16.18 -1.89
N LEU A 473 -14.35 -15.45 -2.70
CA LEU A 473 -12.89 -15.40 -2.65
C LEU A 473 -12.49 -14.04 -2.10
N MET A 474 -11.68 -14.01 -1.03
CA MET A 474 -11.39 -12.76 -0.31
C MET A 474 -9.93 -12.69 0.14
N SER A 475 -9.37 -11.48 0.08
CA SER A 475 -8.04 -11.11 0.55
C SER A 475 -8.06 -9.83 1.41
N PHE A 476 -9.20 -9.54 2.03
CA PHE A 476 -9.36 -8.46 3.01
C PHE A 476 -8.42 -8.66 4.20
N ARG A 477 -7.89 -7.56 4.70
CA ARG A 477 -6.97 -7.48 5.83
C ARG A 477 -7.57 -6.81 7.07
N ALA A 478 -8.81 -6.34 6.95
CA ALA A 478 -9.66 -5.81 8.03
C ALA A 478 -11.13 -6.17 7.75
N LYS A 479 -12.01 -6.14 8.75
CA LYS A 479 -13.45 -6.32 8.52
C LYS A 479 -14.00 -5.13 7.74
N LEU A 480 -14.98 -5.36 6.88
CA LEU A 480 -15.63 -4.27 6.16
C LEU A 480 -17.04 -4.06 6.69
N LYS A 481 -17.33 -2.85 7.15
CA LYS A 481 -18.65 -2.44 7.63
C LYS A 481 -19.03 -1.14 6.92
N PHE A 482 -20.29 -1.02 6.50
CA PHE A 482 -20.74 0.16 5.76
C PHE A 482 -21.39 1.17 6.71
N PRO A 483 -21.20 2.48 6.49
CA PRO A 483 -22.02 3.49 7.16
C PRO A 483 -23.45 3.45 6.58
N TYR A 484 -24.45 3.73 7.41
CA TYR A 484 -25.83 3.91 6.95
C TYR A 484 -26.26 5.33 7.28
N LEU A 485 -26.67 6.06 6.25
CA LEU A 485 -27.02 7.47 6.40
C LEU A 485 -28.30 7.59 7.23
N ARG A 486 -28.25 8.30 8.37
CA ARG A 486 -29.38 8.46 9.33
C ARG A 486 -30.70 8.90 8.68
N GLU A 487 -30.65 9.73 7.63
CA GLU A 487 -31.83 10.18 6.88
C GLU A 487 -32.57 9.03 6.15
N ASN A 488 -31.87 7.92 5.86
CA ASN A 488 -32.42 6.73 5.23
C ASN A 488 -32.88 5.66 6.24
N GLU A 489 -32.50 5.75 7.53
CA GLU A 489 -32.84 4.72 8.53
C GLU A 489 -34.35 4.58 8.72
N GLU A 490 -35.06 5.70 8.87
CA GLU A 490 -36.51 5.67 9.10
C GLU A 490 -37.28 5.25 7.84
N LYS A 491 -36.89 5.79 6.68
CA LYS A 491 -37.50 5.46 5.39
C LYS A 491 -37.25 4.00 5.00
N GLY A 492 -36.05 3.50 5.30
CA GLY A 492 -35.64 2.15 4.96
C GLY A 492 -36.16 1.10 5.92
N ARG A 493 -36.19 1.36 7.23
CA ARG A 493 -36.90 0.51 8.20
C ARG A 493 -38.37 0.45 7.88
N ARG A 494 -39.01 1.58 7.53
CA ARG A 494 -40.42 1.62 7.12
C ARG A 494 -40.69 0.84 5.85
N SER A 495 -39.91 1.03 4.78
CA SER A 495 -40.04 0.28 3.51
C SER A 495 -39.85 -1.23 3.72
N LEU A 496 -38.86 -1.64 4.51
CA LEU A 496 -38.63 -3.04 4.86
C LEU A 496 -39.80 -3.61 5.69
N LEU A 497 -40.29 -2.87 6.69
CA LEU A 497 -41.41 -3.28 7.52
C LEU A 497 -42.68 -3.44 6.68
N GLU A 498 -42.98 -2.48 5.80
CA GLU A 498 -44.10 -2.53 4.87
C GLU A 498 -43.99 -3.76 3.94
N ARG A 499 -42.79 -4.09 3.43
CA ARG A 499 -42.56 -5.28 2.61
C ARG A 499 -42.69 -6.59 3.39
N LEU A 500 -42.15 -6.66 4.61
CA LEU A 500 -42.26 -7.85 5.48
C LEU A 500 -43.72 -8.09 5.91
N ILE A 501 -44.44 -7.03 6.26
CA ILE A 501 -45.86 -7.07 6.59
C ILE A 501 -46.65 -7.52 5.36
N PHE A 502 -46.39 -6.96 4.19
CA PHE A 502 -47.02 -7.37 2.94
C PHE A 502 -46.74 -8.84 2.62
N GLU A 503 -45.49 -9.30 2.65
CA GLU A 503 -45.16 -10.70 2.37
C GLU A 503 -45.78 -11.68 3.37
N LYS A 504 -45.88 -11.29 4.65
CA LYS A 504 -46.52 -12.09 5.68
C LYS A 504 -48.04 -12.17 5.46
N LEU A 505 -48.70 -11.02 5.32
CA LEU A 505 -50.14 -10.94 5.04
C LEU A 505 -50.50 -11.62 3.71
N PHE A 506 -49.64 -11.52 2.70
CA PHE A 506 -49.83 -12.17 1.40
C PHE A 506 -49.67 -13.69 1.51
N ARG A 507 -48.72 -14.18 2.32
CA ARG A 507 -48.61 -15.62 2.62
C ARG A 507 -49.84 -16.13 3.37
N GLU A 508 -50.25 -15.43 4.42
CA GLU A 508 -51.46 -15.75 5.20
C GLU A 508 -52.70 -15.76 4.28
N PHE A 509 -52.85 -14.76 3.41
CA PHE A 509 -53.91 -14.70 2.40
C PHE A 509 -53.87 -15.90 1.43
N LEU A 510 -52.68 -16.27 0.93
CA LEU A 510 -52.53 -17.41 0.03
C LEU A 510 -52.84 -18.74 0.71
N GLU A 511 -52.46 -18.89 1.99
CA GLU A 511 -52.77 -20.08 2.79
C GLU A 511 -54.28 -20.18 3.10
N GLU A 512 -54.92 -19.07 3.47
CA GLU A 512 -56.37 -18.99 3.73
C GLU A 512 -57.20 -19.19 2.47
N ASN A 513 -56.72 -18.77 1.30
CA ASN A 513 -57.44 -18.84 0.03
C ASN A 513 -56.95 -19.95 -0.90
N ALA A 514 -56.05 -20.84 -0.45
CA ALA A 514 -55.46 -21.91 -1.26
C ALA A 514 -56.53 -22.77 -1.97
N ALA A 515 -57.62 -23.12 -1.25
CA ALA A 515 -58.73 -23.90 -1.79
C ALA A 515 -59.59 -23.15 -2.83
N ASN A 516 -59.65 -21.81 -2.76
CA ASN A 516 -60.39 -20.98 -3.73
C ASN A 516 -59.54 -20.66 -4.98
N ILE A 517 -58.21 -20.68 -4.85
CA ILE A 517 -57.27 -20.39 -5.93
C ILE A 517 -57.11 -21.62 -6.85
N GLU A 518 -57.28 -22.85 -6.36
CA GLU A 518 -57.24 -24.07 -7.19
C GLU A 518 -58.41 -24.20 -8.19
N ILE A 519 -59.49 -23.42 -8.07
CA ILE A 519 -60.71 -23.61 -8.88
C ILE A 519 -60.68 -22.90 -10.26
N LYS A 520 -59.67 -22.06 -10.56
CA LYS A 520 -59.63 -21.31 -11.84
C LYS A 520 -58.80 -21.93 -12.97
N ASN A 521 -58.10 -23.04 -12.76
CA ASN A 521 -57.23 -23.63 -13.80
C ASN A 521 -57.86 -24.78 -14.61
N TYR A 522 -59.18 -25.00 -14.53
CA TYR A 522 -59.89 -25.91 -15.43
C TYR A 522 -60.91 -25.16 -16.28
N GLN A 523 -60.49 -24.73 -17.48
CA GLN A 523 -61.22 -24.84 -18.76
C GLN A 523 -60.57 -23.95 -19.83
N VAL A 524 -59.54 -24.43 -20.51
CA VAL A 524 -59.39 -24.16 -21.95
C VAL A 524 -59.18 -25.51 -22.62
N LYS A 525 -60.30 -26.10 -23.04
CA LYS A 525 -60.36 -27.30 -23.86
C LYS A 525 -59.70 -27.02 -25.20
N HIS A 526 -58.90 -28.00 -25.65
CA HIS A 526 -58.53 -28.26 -27.03
C HIS A 526 -59.58 -27.80 -28.05
N ARG A 527 -59.17 -26.94 -28.98
CA ARG A 527 -59.45 -27.05 -30.41
C ARG A 527 -58.40 -26.32 -31.23
#